data_AF-A0A1Q8YKH0-F1
#
_entry.id   AF-A0A1Q8YKH0-F1
#
_cell.length_a   1.000
_cell.length_b   1.000
_cell.length_c   1.000
_cell.angle_alpha   90.00
_cell.angle_beta   90.00
_cell.angle_gamma   90.00
#
_symmetry.space_group_name_H-M   'P 1'
#
loop_
_entity.id
_entity.type
_entity.pdbx_description
1 polymer ?
#
loop_
_entity_poly.entity_id
_entity_poly.type
_entity_poly.pdbx_seq_one_letter_code
_entity_poly.pdbx_strand_id
1 'polypeptide(L)' 'MSEAKRGKRLNVLAAMLSTGELFSAKIWQSTTAEIFAGFIGLLKEHVGKKITVIIDNASVHKAKATKPIMALLENKV' A
#
# COMPACT_ATOMS: atom_id res chain seq x y z
N MET A 1 -36.78 10.13 10.44
CA MET A 1 -35.90 9.17 9.77
C MET A 1 -34.53 9.26 10.43
N SER A 2 -34.03 8.17 11.01
CA SER A 2 -32.68 8.17 11.60
C SER A 2 -31.68 7.72 10.54
N GLU A 3 -30.85 8.64 10.03
CA GLU A 3 -29.68 8.25 9.24
C GLU A 3 -28.73 7.46 10.14
N ALA A 4 -28.50 6.19 9.83
CA ALA A 4 -27.47 5.42 10.50
C ALA A 4 -26.11 6.08 10.21
N LYS A 5 -25.42 6.58 11.25
CA LYS A 5 -24.05 7.09 11.11
C LYS A 5 -23.18 5.97 10.58
N ARG A 6 -22.71 6.11 9.33
CA ARG A 6 -21.84 5.12 8.70
C ARG A 6 -20.51 5.06 9.45
N GLY A 7 -20.22 3.91 10.05
CA GLY A 7 -18.97 3.66 10.76
C GLY A 7 -17.75 3.73 9.83
N LYS A 8 -16.57 3.95 10.41
CA LYS A 8 -15.30 3.87 9.68
C LYS A 8 -15.10 2.45 9.15
N ARG A 9 -14.70 2.33 7.89
CA ARG A 9 -14.37 1.04 7.28
C ARG A 9 -12.94 0.66 7.62
N LEU A 10 -12.74 -0.62 7.93
CA LEU A 10 -11.41 -1.21 7.96
C LEU A 10 -10.99 -1.49 6.53
N ASN A 11 -9.93 -0.83 6.08
CA ASN A 11 -9.25 -1.21 4.85
C ASN A 11 -8.00 -2.02 5.20
N VAL A 12 -7.67 -2.98 4.35
CA VAL A 12 -6.49 -3.83 4.51
C VAL A 12 -5.63 -3.69 3.27
N LEU A 13 -4.36 -3.36 3.47
CA LEU A 13 -3.33 -3.49 2.46
C LEU A 13 -2.60 -4.79 2.72
N ALA A 14 -2.42 -5.60 1.69
CA ALA A 14 -1.69 -6.85 1.80
C ALA A 14 -0.86 -7.10 0.55
N ALA A 15 0.32 -7.68 0.73
CA ALA A 15 1.22 -8.13 -0.31
C ALA A 15 1.61 -9.57 -0.01
N MET A 16 1.46 -10.44 -1.00
CA MET A 16 1.88 -11.82 -0.92
C MET A 16 3.27 -11.95 -1.53
N LEU A 17 4.21 -12.48 -0.75
CA LEU A 17 5.58 -12.74 -1.19
C LEU A 17 5.66 -14.07 -1.93
N SER A 18 6.69 -14.26 -2.74
CA SER A 18 6.95 -15.53 -3.45
C SER A 18 7.24 -16.71 -2.51
N THR A 19 7.58 -16.42 -1.25
CA THR A 19 7.73 -17.42 -0.17
C THR A 19 6.38 -17.95 0.33
N GLY A 20 5.27 -17.36 -0.11
CA GLY A 20 3.92 -17.63 0.41
C GLY A 20 3.56 -16.82 1.66
N GLU A 21 4.50 -16.00 2.18
CA GLU A 21 4.24 -15.11 3.30
C GLU A 21 3.30 -13.95 2.90
N LEU A 22 2.32 -13.65 3.76
CA LEU A 22 1.43 -12.50 3.59
C LEU A 22 1.85 -11.36 4.52
N PHE A 23 2.35 -10.28 3.94
CA PHE A 23 2.62 -9.03 4.67
C PHE A 23 1.40 -8.13 4.59
N SER A 24 0.88 -7.63 5.72
CA SER A 24 -0.36 -6.84 5.73
C SER A 24 -0.40 -5.72 6.76
N ALA A 25 -1.17 -4.68 6.46
CA ALA A 25 -1.47 -3.55 7.34
C ALA A 25 -2.99 -3.27 7.37
N LYS A 26 -3.50 -2.98 8.56
CA LYS A 26 -4.91 -2.69 8.83
C LYS A 26 -5.09 -1.22 9.15
N ILE A 27 -5.98 -0.53 8.43
CA ILE A 27 -6.20 0.92 8.61
C ILE A 27 -7.70 1.24 8.72
N TRP A 28 -8.07 2.08 9.68
CA TRP A 28 -9.44 2.56 9.88
C TRP A 28 -9.74 3.84 9.09
N GLN A 29 -9.16 3.96 7.90
CA GLN A 29 -9.29 5.12 7.01
C GLN A 29 -9.15 4.69 5.55
N SER A 30 -9.54 5.56 4.61
CA SER A 30 -9.41 5.30 3.18
C SER A 30 -7.95 5.08 2.78
N THR A 31 -7.71 4.16 1.86
CA THR A 31 -6.39 3.94 1.25
C THR A 31 -6.06 5.09 0.30
N THR A 32 -5.19 6.00 0.73
CA THR A 32 -4.65 7.07 -0.12
C THR A 32 -3.33 6.64 -0.76
N ALA A 33 -2.82 7.45 -1.69
CA ALA A 33 -1.53 7.18 -2.33
C ALA A 33 -0.37 7.19 -1.32
N GLU A 34 -0.42 8.06 -0.32
CA GLU A 34 0.59 8.18 0.75
C GLU A 34 0.60 6.96 1.67
N ILE A 35 -0.57 6.43 2.01
CA ILE A 35 -0.69 5.21 2.80
C ILE A 35 -0.16 4.02 2.02
N PHE A 36 -0.54 3.92 0.74
CA PHE A 36 -0.04 2.87 -0.14
C PHE A 36 1.50 2.93 -0.26
N ALA A 37 2.05 4.13 -0.44
CA ALA A 37 3.47 4.36 -0.47
C ALA A 37 4.20 3.95 0.83
N GLY A 38 3.66 4.34 1.98
CA GLY A 38 4.18 3.92 3.28
C GLY A 38 4.17 2.41 3.44
N PHE A 39 3.10 1.74 2.99
CA PHE A 39 3.02 0.29 2.98
C PHE A 39 4.10 -0.36 2.12
N ILE A 40 4.38 0.16 0.91
CA ILE A 40 5.48 -0.37 0.07
C ILE A 40 6.84 -0.11 0.72
N GLY A 41 7.04 1.03 1.38
CA GLY A 41 8.25 1.31 2.15
C GLY A 41 8.52 0.26 3.23
N LEU A 42 7.50 -0.03 4.05
CA LEU A 42 7.56 -1.07 5.07
C LEU A 42 7.77 -2.47 4.46
N LEU A 43 7.13 -2.76 3.33
CA LEU A 43 7.32 -4.02 2.61
C LEU A 43 8.77 -4.19 2.12
N LYS A 44 9.38 -3.12 1.60
CA LYS A 44 10.78 -3.13 1.17
C LYS A 44 11.72 -3.36 2.36
N GLU A 45 11.46 -2.71 3.48
CA GLU A 45 12.23 -2.90 4.72
C GLU A 45 12.11 -4.33 5.26
N HIS A 46 10.89 -4.88 5.27
CA HIS A 46 10.62 -6.26 5.68
C HIS A 46 11.36 -7.29 4.80
N VAL A 47 11.36 -7.08 3.48
CA VAL A 47 12.01 -8.00 2.53
C VAL A 47 13.54 -7.83 2.52
N GLY A 48 14.05 -6.63 2.82
CA GLY A 48 15.49 -6.35 2.96
C GLY A 48 16.30 -6.41 1.66
N LYS A 49 15.65 -6.53 0.50
CA LYS A 49 16.28 -6.59 -0.83
C LYS A 49 15.40 -5.92 -1.89
N LYS A 50 15.89 -5.84 -3.13
CA LYS A 50 15.11 -5.33 -4.26
C LYS A 50 13.82 -6.14 -4.42
N ILE A 51 12.69 -5.44 -4.55
CA ILE A 51 11.37 -6.03 -4.75
C ILE A 51 10.78 -5.59 -6.09
N THR A 52 10.05 -6.49 -6.73
CA THR A 52 9.17 -6.18 -7.85
C THR A 52 7.74 -6.30 -7.35
N VAL A 53 6.94 -5.24 -7.50
CA VAL A 53 5.57 -5.20 -7.02
C VAL A 53 4.63 -5.34 -8.21
N ILE A 54 3.73 -6.33 -8.15
CA ILE A 54 2.65 -6.53 -9.11
C ILE A 54 1.36 -6.02 -8.47
N ILE A 55 0.74 -5.02 -9.08
CA ILE A 55 -0.51 -4.40 -8.61
C ILE A 55 -1.48 -4.26 -9.78
N ASP A 56 -2.77 -4.19 -9.46
CA ASP A 56 -3.80 -3.91 -10.44
C ASP A 56 -3.76 -2.45 -10.92
N ASN A 57 -4.52 -2.17 -11.96
CA ASN A 57 -4.48 -0.89 -12.66
C ASN A 57 -5.39 0.18 -12.03
N ALA A 58 -5.50 0.21 -10.70
CA ALA A 58 -6.39 1.15 -10.02
C ALA A 58 -5.85 2.60 -10.05
N SER A 59 -6.76 3.57 -10.06
CA SER A 59 -6.43 5.00 -10.13
C SER A 59 -5.53 5.48 -8.98
N VAL A 60 -5.66 4.86 -7.80
CA VAL A 60 -4.84 5.14 -6.61
C VAL A 60 -3.37 4.76 -6.80
N HIS A 61 -3.09 3.77 -7.65
CA HIS A 61 -1.74 3.30 -7.97
C HIS A 61 -1.05 4.15 -9.04
N LYS A 62 -1.85 4.82 -9.88
CA LYS A 62 -1.41 5.74 -10.95
C LYS A 62 -1.26 7.20 -10.52
N ALA A 63 -1.68 7.54 -9.30
CA ALA A 63 -1.71 8.92 -8.85
C ALA A 63 -0.33 9.57 -9.00
N LYS A 64 -0.28 10.84 -9.40
CA LYS A 64 0.99 11.61 -9.52
C LYS A 64 1.83 11.57 -8.23
N ALA A 65 1.18 11.32 -7.09
CA ALA A 65 1.78 11.11 -5.77
C ALA A 65 2.52 9.76 -5.60
N THR A 66 2.15 8.69 -6.31
CA THR A 66 2.87 7.40 -6.22
C THR A 66 4.19 7.41 -6.97
N LYS A 67 4.31 8.20 -8.07
CA LYS A 67 5.54 8.33 -8.87
C LYS A 67 6.79 8.70 -8.06
N PRO A 68 6.81 9.76 -7.22
CA PRO A 68 8.00 10.10 -6.44
C PRO A 68 8.34 9.03 -5.41
N ILE A 69 7.36 8.31 -4.87
CA ILE A 69 7.61 7.20 -3.93
C ILE A 69 8.22 6.00 -4.68
N MET A 70 7.69 5.65 -5.85
CA MET A 70 8.30 4.60 -6.69
C MET A 70 9.75 4.96 -7.06
N ALA A 71 10.01 6.22 -7.41
CA ALA A 71 11.36 6.72 -7.70
C ALA A 71 12.30 6.69 -6.47
N LEU A 72 11.79 6.91 -5.25
CA LEU A 72 12.57 6.78 -4.01
C LEU A 72 12.91 5.32 -3.68
N LEU A 73 12.05 4.38 -4.05
CA LEU A 73 12.29 2.94 -3.88
C LEU A 73 13.31 2.40 -4.88
N GLU A 74 13.38 2.99 -6.09
CA GLU A 74 14.38 2.66 -7.10
C GLU A 74 15.80 3.09 -6.70
N ASN A 75 15.96 4.19 -5.96
CA ASN A 75 17.25 4.82 -5.65
C ASN A 75 17.91 4.38 -4.32
N LYS A 76 17.26 3.52 -3.51
CA LYS A 76 17.91 2.87 -2.37
C LYS A 76 18.44 1.50 -2.81
N VAL A 77 19.68 1.49 -3.32
CA VAL A 77 20.58 0.33 -3.49
C VAL A 77 21.92 0.69 -2.86
#